data_AF-A0A1B7UQN2-F1
#
_entry.id   AF-A0A1B7UQN2-F1
#
_cell.length_a   1.000
_cell.length_b   1.000
_cell.length_c   1.000
_cell.angle_alpha   90.00
_cell.angle_beta   90.00
_cell.angle_gamma   90.00
#
_symmetry.space_group_name_H-M   'P 1'
#
loop_
_entity.id
_entity.type
_entity.pdbx_description
1 polymer ?
#
loop_
_entity_poly.entity_id
_entity_poly.type
_entity_poly.pdbx_seq_one_letter_code
_entity_poly.pdbx_strand_id
1 'polypeptide(L)'
;MLMRFQLLWPVLATLLLPLIVSWFVYPTHLPPGFGEFPPQFVAQAPGFNLIYFILVAIGAVWISCMMLIPQKMGFKGGTPAPAADRKPLPWWFYAGLVVNLFFWWLMWSHSMAFGDLVYWSFTPLWWGFVFVLDGIVYQRNNGSSLVSKQPVLMALAGVVSIGGWAYFEFYDYFVLANWFYPDSAAAPWSKTVLTIEFLLTYSTVTPVILEWYCLLLTFPKLVARYKNGPVWNLNGNYLIAIGALLIGLMVLYPYPLFWVVWIGPFAVMTGVLLRLNIWNPFTDIAKGDWSAGLLIGMASLLNGFFWEFWNFGSHHFVAEPVTNPNYWVYNIPYVDVIHLFSEMPLLGYFGYIPFGVLVWQVFIWCGKLFGFNTDIKLFPSS
;
A
#
# COMPACT_ATOMS: atom_id res chain seq x y z
N MET A 1 -23.93 18.61 1.49
CA MET A 1 -24.61 17.32 1.70
C MET A 1 -24.51 16.42 0.47
N LEU A 2 -24.87 16.90 -0.74
CA LEU A 2 -24.80 16.13 -2.00
C LEU A 2 -23.41 15.59 -2.35
N MET A 3 -22.35 16.41 -2.26
CA MET A 3 -20.98 15.97 -2.57
C MET A 3 -20.47 14.87 -1.63
N ARG A 4 -20.76 14.97 -0.32
CA ARG A 4 -20.39 13.92 0.65
C ARG A 4 -21.09 12.61 0.33
N PHE A 5 -22.36 12.65 -0.05
CA PHE A 5 -23.08 11.45 -0.49
C PHE A 5 -22.47 10.84 -1.76
N GLN A 6 -22.09 11.66 -2.74
CA GLN A 6 -21.44 11.21 -3.97
C GLN A 6 -20.04 10.61 -3.74
N LEU A 7 -19.32 11.06 -2.72
CA LEU A 7 -18.06 10.46 -2.27
C LEU A 7 -18.29 9.13 -1.55
N LEU A 8 -19.34 9.04 -0.73
CA LEU A 8 -19.60 7.89 0.13
C LEU A 8 -20.19 6.71 -0.63
N TRP A 9 -21.25 6.91 -1.42
CA TRP A 9 -22.04 5.80 -1.95
C TRP A 9 -21.23 4.80 -2.79
N PRO A 10 -20.35 5.22 -3.73
CA PRO A 10 -19.57 4.26 -4.50
C PRO A 10 -18.59 3.45 -3.64
N VAL A 11 -18.05 4.03 -2.57
CA VAL A 11 -17.19 3.32 -1.60
C VAL A 11 -18.00 2.40 -0.70
N LEU A 12 -19.21 2.80 -0.29
CA LEU A 12 -20.13 1.90 0.39
C LEU A 12 -20.52 0.72 -0.51
N ALA A 13 -20.71 0.94 -1.81
CA ALA A 13 -20.97 -0.12 -2.76
C ALA A 13 -19.81 -1.12 -2.83
N THR A 14 -18.54 -0.69 -2.68
CA THR A 14 -17.41 -1.62 -2.65
C THR A 14 -17.40 -2.51 -1.40
N LEU A 15 -18.06 -2.13 -0.32
CA LEU A 15 -18.26 -2.97 0.86
C LEU A 15 -19.50 -3.88 0.74
N LEU A 16 -20.60 -3.33 0.22
CA LEU A 16 -21.88 -4.03 0.16
C LEU A 16 -21.96 -5.06 -0.98
N LEU A 17 -21.38 -4.76 -2.15
CA LEU A 17 -21.43 -5.67 -3.30
C LEU A 17 -20.85 -7.06 -3.00
N PRO A 18 -19.63 -7.20 -2.43
CA PRO A 18 -19.10 -8.54 -2.17
C PRO A 18 -19.92 -9.30 -1.12
N LEU A 19 -20.52 -8.61 -0.14
CA LEU A 19 -21.45 -9.22 0.82
C LEU A 19 -22.75 -9.69 0.16
N ILE A 20 -23.34 -8.87 -0.71
CA ILE A 20 -24.55 -9.23 -1.46
C ILE A 20 -24.30 -10.45 -2.33
N VAL A 21 -23.17 -10.48 -3.06
CA VAL A 21 -22.85 -11.64 -3.91
C VAL A 21 -22.57 -12.86 -3.04
N SER A 22 -21.84 -12.71 -1.92
CA SER A 22 -21.54 -13.81 -0.99
C SER A 22 -22.79 -14.49 -0.46
N TRP A 23 -23.87 -13.73 -0.25
CA TRP A 23 -25.16 -14.26 0.17
C TRP A 23 -25.68 -15.37 -0.75
N PHE A 24 -25.43 -15.24 -2.05
CA PHE A 24 -25.88 -16.21 -3.06
C PHE A 24 -24.83 -17.27 -3.41
N VAL A 25 -23.56 -17.05 -3.06
CA VAL A 25 -22.45 -17.95 -3.42
C VAL A 25 -22.15 -18.97 -2.33
N TYR A 26 -22.13 -18.53 -1.06
CA TYR A 26 -21.71 -19.38 0.04
C TYR A 26 -22.90 -19.98 0.78
N PRO A 27 -22.83 -21.25 1.24
CA PRO A 27 -23.89 -21.87 2.03
C PRO A 27 -24.22 -21.13 3.33
N THR A 28 -23.20 -20.51 3.93
CA THR A 28 -23.29 -19.67 5.13
C THR A 28 -23.52 -18.19 4.82
N HIS A 29 -23.78 -17.85 3.56
CA HIS A 29 -23.93 -16.48 3.04
C HIS A 29 -22.68 -15.59 3.13
N LEU A 30 -21.57 -16.13 3.63
CA LEU A 30 -20.27 -15.47 3.82
C LEU A 30 -19.14 -16.46 3.49
N PRO A 31 -17.97 -15.98 3.03
CA PRO A 31 -16.83 -16.86 2.76
C PRO A 31 -16.34 -17.57 4.04
N PRO A 32 -15.65 -18.71 3.91
CA PRO A 32 -15.03 -19.40 5.04
C PRO A 32 -14.08 -18.48 5.82
N GLY A 33 -14.07 -18.57 7.15
CA GLY A 33 -13.22 -17.74 8.02
C GLY A 33 -13.65 -16.27 8.12
N PHE A 34 -14.76 -15.86 7.51
CA PHE A 34 -15.21 -14.46 7.56
C PHE A 34 -15.44 -13.99 9.01
N GLY A 35 -14.75 -12.90 9.39
CA GLY A 35 -14.81 -12.33 10.73
C GLY A 35 -13.77 -12.90 11.71
N GLU A 36 -12.99 -13.90 11.31
CA GLU A 36 -11.80 -14.32 12.04
C GLU A 36 -10.66 -13.34 11.77
N PHE A 37 -10.21 -12.65 12.81
CA PHE A 37 -9.19 -11.62 12.72
C PHE A 37 -8.09 -11.88 13.76
N PRO A 38 -6.79 -11.78 13.38
CA PRO A 38 -6.27 -11.60 12.01
C PRO A 38 -6.64 -12.77 11.06
N PRO A 39 -6.69 -12.57 9.72
CA PRO A 39 -6.98 -13.64 8.79
C PRO A 39 -6.08 -14.87 8.98
N GLN A 40 -6.71 -16.04 8.98
CA GLN A 40 -6.07 -17.34 9.17
C GLN A 40 -6.03 -18.10 7.84
N PHE A 41 -5.19 -19.14 7.78
CA PHE A 41 -5.14 -20.01 6.61
C PHE A 41 -6.51 -20.67 6.37
N VAL A 42 -7.07 -20.48 5.17
CA VAL A 42 -8.37 -21.03 4.79
C VAL A 42 -8.22 -22.32 3.99
N ALA A 43 -7.52 -22.25 2.85
CA ALA A 43 -7.31 -23.38 1.96
C ALA A 43 -6.11 -23.11 1.04
N GLN A 44 -5.45 -24.18 0.58
CA GLN A 44 -4.35 -24.07 -0.36
C GLN A 44 -4.84 -23.51 -1.70
N ALA A 45 -4.22 -22.43 -2.17
CA ALA A 45 -4.54 -21.86 -3.48
C ALA A 45 -4.13 -22.80 -4.62
N PRO A 46 -4.79 -22.71 -5.79
CA PRO A 46 -4.38 -23.43 -6.98
C PRO A 46 -2.92 -23.15 -7.35
N GLY A 47 -2.19 -24.23 -7.68
CA GLY A 47 -0.79 -24.14 -8.09
C GLY A 47 -0.58 -23.46 -9.45
N PHE A 48 0.66 -23.47 -9.92
CA PHE A 48 1.12 -22.74 -11.10
C PHE A 48 0.21 -22.92 -12.34
N ASN A 49 -0.07 -21.80 -13.02
CA ASN A 49 -0.69 -21.80 -14.33
C ASN A 49 0.04 -20.84 -15.29
N LEU A 50 0.57 -21.40 -16.38
CA LEU A 50 1.38 -20.65 -17.35
C LEU A 50 0.61 -19.50 -18.01
N ILE A 51 -0.67 -19.67 -18.31
CA ILE A 51 -1.47 -18.64 -18.98
C ILE A 51 -1.65 -17.44 -18.05
N TYR A 52 -2.05 -17.69 -16.80
CA TYR A 52 -2.17 -16.62 -15.79
C TYR A 52 -0.83 -15.92 -15.54
N PHE A 53 0.24 -16.70 -15.42
CA PHE A 53 1.59 -16.16 -15.25
C PHE A 53 1.97 -15.22 -16.40
N ILE A 54 1.76 -15.63 -17.66
CA ILE A 54 2.06 -14.79 -18.83
C ILE A 54 1.21 -13.51 -18.82
N LEU A 55 -0.09 -13.61 -18.51
CA LEU A 55 -0.98 -12.44 -18.47
C LEU A 55 -0.53 -11.40 -17.44
N VAL A 56 -0.18 -11.85 -16.23
CA VAL A 56 0.32 -10.96 -15.17
C VAL A 56 1.72 -10.44 -15.54
N ALA A 57 2.59 -11.27 -16.11
CA ALA A 57 3.92 -10.88 -16.55
C ALA A 57 3.91 -9.81 -17.66
N ILE A 58 2.94 -9.84 -18.58
CA ILE A 58 2.78 -8.78 -19.59
C ILE A 58 2.55 -7.42 -18.92
N GLY A 59 1.66 -7.37 -17.92
CA GLY A 59 1.42 -6.16 -17.12
C GLY A 59 2.68 -5.70 -16.39
N ALA A 60 3.38 -6.63 -15.75
CA ALA A 60 4.64 -6.36 -15.06
C ALA A 60 5.71 -5.77 -16.00
N VAL A 61 5.94 -6.39 -17.15
CA VAL A 61 6.89 -5.93 -18.17
C VAL A 61 6.50 -4.54 -18.68
N TRP A 62 5.22 -4.30 -18.95
CA TRP A 62 4.74 -3.00 -19.39
C TRP A 62 5.03 -1.90 -18.36
N ILE A 63 4.74 -2.15 -17.08
CA ILE A 63 5.06 -1.20 -15.99
C ILE A 63 6.58 -1.00 -15.85
N SER A 64 7.37 -2.07 -15.92
CA SER A 64 8.85 -1.96 -15.91
C SER A 64 9.37 -1.10 -17.05
N CYS A 65 8.82 -1.26 -18.26
CA CYS A 65 9.19 -0.41 -19.39
C CYS A 65 8.87 1.06 -19.14
N MET A 66 7.70 1.36 -18.55
CA MET A 66 7.34 2.73 -18.17
C MET A 66 8.32 3.32 -17.15
N MET A 67 8.72 2.56 -16.14
CA MET A 67 9.61 3.05 -15.09
C MET A 67 11.08 3.18 -15.55
N LEU A 68 11.60 2.19 -16.27
CA LEU A 68 13.02 2.08 -16.59
C LEU A 68 13.41 2.77 -17.91
N ILE A 69 12.57 2.65 -18.94
CA ILE A 69 12.81 3.17 -20.29
C ILE A 69 11.66 4.07 -20.78
N PRO A 70 11.28 5.11 -20.02
CA PRO A 70 10.11 5.94 -20.33
C PRO A 70 10.17 6.57 -21.73
N GLN A 71 11.35 6.90 -22.27
CA GLN A 71 11.43 7.46 -23.64
C GLN A 71 10.87 6.52 -24.71
N LYS A 72 11.06 5.20 -24.56
CA LYS A 72 10.50 4.20 -25.47
C LYS A 72 8.99 4.03 -25.31
N MET A 73 8.44 4.49 -24.18
CA MET A 73 7.01 4.49 -23.87
C MET A 73 6.31 5.82 -24.23
N GLY A 74 7.01 6.72 -24.95
CA GLY A 74 6.44 7.97 -25.45
C GLY A 74 6.66 9.19 -24.55
N PHE A 75 7.44 9.08 -23.48
CA PHE A 75 7.78 10.23 -22.63
C PHE A 75 8.92 11.05 -23.23
N LYS A 76 8.66 12.32 -23.50
CA LYS A 76 9.71 13.26 -23.96
C LYS A 76 10.59 13.79 -22.83
N GLY A 77 10.12 13.65 -21.59
CA GLY A 77 10.74 14.25 -20.43
C GLY A 77 10.46 15.76 -20.35
N GLY A 78 10.68 16.34 -19.17
CA GLY A 78 10.59 17.77 -18.92
C GLY A 78 11.92 18.36 -18.51
N THR A 79 11.95 19.69 -18.31
CA THR A 79 13.10 20.36 -17.71
C THR A 79 13.10 20.08 -16.20
N PRO A 80 14.18 19.50 -15.63
CA PRO A 80 14.29 19.32 -14.18
C PRO A 80 14.31 20.66 -13.46
N ALA A 81 13.57 20.77 -12.36
CA ALA A 81 13.71 21.90 -11.45
C ALA A 81 15.10 21.89 -10.78
N PRO A 82 15.60 23.04 -10.26
CA PRO A 82 16.78 23.07 -9.42
C PRO A 82 16.61 22.17 -8.19
N ALA A 83 17.69 21.48 -7.79
CA ALA A 83 17.68 20.74 -6.53
C ALA A 83 17.66 21.74 -5.36
N ALA A 84 16.92 21.41 -4.30
CA ALA A 84 16.90 22.22 -3.09
C ALA A 84 18.23 22.12 -2.33
N ASP A 85 18.52 23.14 -1.53
CA ASP A 85 19.67 23.13 -0.63
C ASP A 85 19.53 22.03 0.43
N ARG A 86 20.67 21.48 0.83
CA ARG A 86 20.71 20.48 1.90
C ARG A 86 20.76 21.14 3.28
N LYS A 87 20.13 20.50 4.27
CA LYS A 87 20.23 20.83 5.70
C LYS A 87 20.85 19.66 6.49
N PRO A 88 21.40 19.91 7.68
CA PRO A 88 21.75 18.84 8.61
C PRO A 88 20.55 17.95 8.90
N LEU A 89 20.81 16.67 9.20
CA LEU A 89 19.75 15.75 9.63
C LEU A 89 19.14 16.24 10.96
N PRO A 90 17.81 16.21 11.09
CA PRO A 90 17.13 16.66 12.30
C PRO A 90 17.22 15.61 13.43
N TRP A 91 16.93 16.00 14.67
CA TRP A 91 17.05 15.08 15.82
C TRP A 91 16.13 13.85 15.71
N TRP A 92 14.94 13.98 15.12
CA TRP A 92 13.99 12.87 14.97
C TRP A 92 14.48 11.80 13.99
N PHE A 93 15.37 12.14 13.05
CA PHE A 93 16.06 11.14 12.22
C PHE A 93 16.84 10.15 13.10
N TYR A 94 17.65 10.67 14.02
CA TYR A 94 18.50 9.85 14.88
C TYR A 94 17.67 9.05 15.89
N ALA A 95 16.64 9.68 16.47
CA ALA A 95 15.69 8.98 17.33
C ALA A 95 14.98 7.84 16.59
N GLY A 96 14.47 8.11 15.38
CA GLY A 96 13.84 7.11 14.52
C GLY A 96 14.78 5.99 14.13
N LEU A 97 16.04 6.31 13.82
CA LEU A 97 17.07 5.32 13.48
C LEU A 97 17.37 4.38 14.65
N VAL A 98 17.52 4.91 15.87
CA VAL A 98 17.72 4.09 17.07
C VAL A 98 16.53 3.16 17.30
N VAL A 99 15.30 3.69 17.21
CA VAL A 99 14.08 2.90 17.37
C VAL A 99 13.99 1.80 16.29
N ASN A 100 14.20 2.16 15.02
CA ASN A 100 14.15 1.22 13.91
C ASN A 100 15.18 0.09 14.08
N LEU A 101 16.44 0.40 14.35
CA LEU A 101 17.50 -0.60 14.50
C LEU A 101 17.29 -1.48 15.73
N PHE A 102 16.86 -0.89 16.86
CA PHE A 102 16.60 -1.65 18.08
C PHE A 102 15.47 -2.67 17.88
N PHE A 103 14.33 -2.24 17.35
CA PHE A 103 13.19 -3.13 17.15
C PHE A 103 13.36 -4.08 15.97
N TRP A 104 14.15 -3.71 14.96
CA TRP A 104 14.60 -4.66 13.94
C TRP A 104 15.43 -5.77 14.57
N TRP A 105 16.48 -5.42 15.32
CA TRP A 105 17.28 -6.42 16.02
C TRP A 105 16.42 -7.29 16.95
N LEU A 106 15.53 -6.67 17.73
CA LEU A 106 14.67 -7.38 18.68
C LEU A 106 13.77 -8.38 17.94
N MET A 107 13.11 -7.95 16.86
CA MET A 107 12.25 -8.79 16.03
C MET A 107 13.00 -9.94 15.39
N TRP A 108 14.18 -9.72 14.80
CA TRP A 108 14.91 -10.78 14.09
C TRP A 108 15.71 -11.70 15.01
N SER A 109 16.06 -11.25 16.20
CA SER A 109 16.75 -12.08 17.19
C SER A 109 15.80 -12.93 18.04
N HIS A 110 14.51 -12.62 18.03
CA HIS A 110 13.48 -13.21 18.89
C HIS A 110 13.85 -13.11 20.37
N SER A 111 14.63 -12.09 20.73
CA SER A 111 15.22 -11.98 22.06
C SER A 111 14.17 -11.62 23.10
N MET A 112 13.92 -12.54 24.02
CA MET A 112 13.06 -12.31 25.19
C MET A 112 13.77 -11.54 26.32
N ALA A 113 14.94 -10.93 26.06
CA ALA A 113 15.69 -10.17 27.05
C ALA A 113 14.90 -8.99 27.66
N PHE A 114 13.89 -8.51 26.93
CA PHE A 114 12.97 -7.43 27.34
C PHE A 114 11.55 -7.95 27.60
N GLY A 115 11.40 -9.24 27.91
CA GLY A 115 10.09 -9.88 28.12
C GLY A 115 9.22 -9.79 26.87
N ASP A 116 7.94 -9.46 27.07
CA ASP A 116 6.94 -9.42 25.99
C ASP A 116 7.10 -8.25 25.01
N LEU A 117 8.12 -7.39 25.19
CA LEU A 117 8.39 -6.28 24.28
C LEU A 117 8.66 -6.76 22.84
N VAL A 118 9.23 -7.95 22.68
CA VAL A 118 9.55 -8.50 21.35
C VAL A 118 8.31 -8.65 20.46
N TYR A 119 7.16 -9.02 21.04
CA TYR A 119 5.91 -9.18 20.29
C TYR A 119 5.40 -7.85 19.73
N TRP A 120 5.79 -6.72 20.32
CA TRP A 120 5.43 -5.39 19.86
C TRP A 120 6.38 -4.82 18.80
N SER A 121 7.39 -5.57 18.35
CA SER A 121 8.51 -4.99 17.59
C SER A 121 8.13 -4.40 16.24
N PHE A 122 7.11 -4.94 15.57
CA PHE A 122 6.77 -4.56 14.20
C PHE A 122 6.37 -3.09 14.07
N THR A 123 5.39 -2.63 14.86
CA THR A 123 4.89 -1.24 14.84
C THR A 123 5.99 -0.17 15.05
N PRO A 124 6.77 -0.18 16.15
CA PRO A 124 7.79 0.84 16.42
C PRO A 124 8.96 0.77 15.43
N LEU A 125 9.31 -0.41 14.92
CA LEU A 125 10.28 -0.55 13.83
C LEU A 125 9.87 0.31 12.63
N TRP A 126 8.62 0.20 12.19
CA TRP A 126 8.09 0.95 11.04
C TRP A 126 7.97 2.44 11.30
N TRP A 127 7.47 2.86 12.47
CA TRP A 127 7.44 4.28 12.82
C TRP A 127 8.84 4.89 12.93
N GLY A 128 9.81 4.14 13.46
CA GLY A 128 11.22 4.53 13.42
C GLY A 128 11.70 4.76 11.99
N PHE A 129 11.33 3.87 11.07
CA PHE A 129 11.68 4.00 9.65
C PHE A 129 11.01 5.20 8.97
N VAL A 130 9.74 5.47 9.28
CA VAL A 130 9.03 6.67 8.79
C VAL A 130 9.78 7.94 9.19
N PHE A 131 10.26 8.05 10.44
CA PHE A 131 11.05 9.20 10.88
C PHE A 131 12.44 9.27 10.24
N VAL A 132 13.06 8.12 9.93
CA VAL A 132 14.31 8.06 9.16
C VAL A 132 14.08 8.63 7.76
N LEU A 133 13.03 8.21 7.06
CA LEU A 133 12.70 8.72 5.73
C LEU A 133 12.36 10.22 5.77
N ASP A 134 11.52 10.66 6.70
CA ASP A 134 11.19 12.08 6.87
C ASP A 134 12.44 12.92 7.11
N GLY A 135 13.35 12.45 7.98
CA GLY A 135 14.62 13.13 8.25
C GLY A 135 15.51 13.28 7.01
N ILE A 136 15.51 12.28 6.12
CA ILE A 136 16.20 12.34 4.82
C ILE A 136 15.51 13.33 3.88
N VAL A 137 14.17 13.34 3.83
CA VAL A 137 13.39 14.34 3.07
C VAL A 137 13.74 15.74 3.57
N TYR A 138 13.69 15.97 4.88
CA TYR A 138 14.05 17.23 5.53
C TYR A 138 15.44 17.70 5.10
N GLN A 139 16.45 16.82 5.21
CA GLN A 139 17.82 17.13 4.82
C GLN A 139 17.90 17.51 3.33
N ARG A 140 17.16 16.84 2.46
CA ARG A 140 17.27 17.00 1.00
C ARG A 140 16.37 18.10 0.43
N ASN A 141 15.46 18.63 1.24
CA ASN A 141 14.43 19.57 0.81
C ASN A 141 14.45 20.86 1.64
N ASN A 142 15.64 21.44 1.86
CA ASN A 142 15.82 22.72 2.56
C ASN A 142 15.10 22.80 3.93
N GLY A 143 15.02 21.68 4.66
CA GLY A 143 14.34 21.61 5.96
C GLY A 143 12.81 21.48 5.90
N SER A 144 12.25 21.15 4.75
CA SER A 144 10.81 20.94 4.56
C SER A 144 10.49 19.45 4.42
N SER A 145 9.78 18.89 5.41
CA SER A 145 9.29 17.51 5.46
C SER A 145 7.88 17.47 6.06
N LEU A 146 7.19 16.31 6.05
CA LEU A 146 5.85 16.22 6.65
C LEU A 146 5.92 16.48 8.15
N VAL A 147 6.90 15.92 8.86
CA VAL A 147 7.07 16.14 10.30
C VAL A 147 7.43 17.59 10.61
N SER A 148 8.24 18.26 9.78
CA SER A 148 8.65 19.64 10.05
C SER A 148 7.60 20.70 9.69
N LYS A 149 6.77 20.46 8.68
CA LYS A 149 5.79 21.45 8.17
C LYS A 149 4.34 21.08 8.39
N GLN A 150 4.02 19.80 8.39
CA GLN A 150 2.65 19.28 8.41
C GLN A 150 2.50 18.07 9.36
N PRO A 151 2.94 18.14 10.63
CA PRO A 151 2.92 16.98 11.53
C PRO A 151 1.51 16.45 11.80
N VAL A 152 0.50 17.33 11.77
CA VAL A 152 -0.92 16.92 11.85
C VAL A 152 -1.32 16.10 10.63
N LEU A 153 -0.79 16.43 9.45
CA LEU A 153 -1.07 15.66 8.24
C LEU A 153 -0.46 14.27 8.30
N MET A 154 0.76 14.16 8.84
CA MET A 154 1.40 12.87 9.14
C MET A 154 0.54 12.01 10.07
N ALA A 155 0.03 12.59 11.17
CA ALA A 155 -0.85 11.88 12.08
C ALA A 155 -2.17 11.44 11.42
N LEU A 156 -2.78 12.31 10.60
CA LEU A 156 -3.98 11.99 9.84
C LEU A 156 -3.73 10.89 8.79
N ALA A 157 -2.55 10.87 8.15
CA ALA A 157 -2.16 9.79 7.27
C ALA A 157 -2.12 8.46 8.03
N GLY A 158 -1.58 8.46 9.25
CA GLY A 158 -1.61 7.29 10.13
C GLY A 158 -3.02 6.81 10.45
N VAL A 159 -3.93 7.72 10.83
CA VAL A 159 -5.33 7.38 11.13
C VAL A 159 -6.07 6.82 9.90
N VAL A 160 -5.90 7.45 8.73
CA VAL A 160 -6.50 6.96 7.48
C VAL A 160 -5.95 5.59 7.11
N SER A 161 -4.65 5.36 7.37
CA SER A 161 -3.98 4.10 7.07
C SER A 161 -4.61 2.91 7.79
N ILE A 162 -5.05 3.08 9.04
CA ILE A 162 -5.72 2.02 9.82
C ILE A 162 -6.97 1.52 9.08
N GLY A 163 -7.87 2.45 8.72
CA GLY A 163 -9.08 2.10 7.97
C GLY A 163 -8.78 1.61 6.55
N GLY A 164 -7.75 2.17 5.92
CA GLY A 164 -7.30 1.80 4.58
C GLY A 164 -6.81 0.35 4.50
N TRP A 165 -6.02 -0.13 5.46
CA TRP A 165 -5.56 -1.53 5.47
C TRP A 165 -6.63 -2.49 5.98
N ALA A 166 -7.41 -2.12 7.01
CA ALA A 166 -8.53 -2.93 7.48
C ALA A 166 -9.56 -3.22 6.36
N TYR A 167 -9.68 -2.30 5.38
CA TYR A 167 -10.46 -2.52 4.17
C TYR A 167 -9.91 -3.67 3.30
N PHE A 168 -8.58 -3.82 3.17
CA PHE A 168 -7.98 -4.94 2.43
C PHE A 168 -8.12 -6.26 3.18
N GLU A 169 -8.02 -6.27 4.51
CA GLU A 169 -8.31 -7.46 5.32
C GLU A 169 -9.76 -7.93 5.12
N PHE A 170 -10.70 -6.99 5.02
CA PHE A 170 -12.08 -7.31 4.66
C PHE A 170 -12.17 -7.94 3.26
N TYR A 171 -11.42 -7.44 2.28
CA TYR A 171 -11.43 -7.99 0.93
C TYR A 171 -10.80 -9.38 0.84
N ASP A 172 -9.79 -9.64 1.66
CA ASP A 172 -9.00 -10.86 1.63
C ASP A 172 -9.86 -12.11 1.88
N TYR A 173 -10.88 -11.99 2.73
CA TYR A 173 -11.87 -13.06 2.92
C TYR A 173 -12.57 -13.50 1.62
N PHE A 174 -12.83 -12.57 0.69
CA PHE A 174 -13.55 -12.86 -0.56
C PHE A 174 -12.65 -13.43 -1.66
N VAL A 175 -11.34 -13.39 -1.48
CA VAL A 175 -10.35 -14.06 -2.34
C VAL A 175 -9.79 -15.31 -1.68
N LEU A 176 -10.40 -15.77 -0.57
CA LEU A 176 -10.05 -16.98 0.16
C LEU A 176 -8.62 -16.95 0.72
N ALA A 177 -8.25 -15.82 1.33
CA ALA A 177 -6.96 -15.57 1.98
C ALA A 177 -5.78 -15.60 1.00
N ASN A 178 -5.59 -14.50 0.25
CA ASN A 178 -4.36 -14.26 -0.51
C ASN A 178 -3.16 -14.10 0.44
N TRP A 179 -3.40 -13.64 1.67
CA TRP A 179 -2.41 -13.61 2.74
C TRP A 179 -3.05 -14.07 4.06
N PHE A 180 -2.23 -14.51 5.01
CA PHE A 180 -2.68 -14.87 6.36
C PHE A 180 -1.53 -14.76 7.36
N TYR A 181 -1.86 -14.77 8.66
CA TYR A 181 -0.91 -14.52 9.75
C TYR A 181 -0.71 -15.77 10.64
N PRO A 182 0.16 -16.72 10.25
CA PRO A 182 0.31 -18.00 10.96
C PRO A 182 0.76 -17.84 12.41
N ASP A 183 1.55 -16.80 12.70
CA ASP A 183 2.17 -16.59 14.01
C ASP A 183 1.33 -15.72 14.95
N SER A 184 0.16 -15.25 14.49
CA SER A 184 -0.69 -14.34 15.26
C SER A 184 -1.13 -14.91 16.62
N ALA A 185 -1.28 -16.24 16.72
CA ALA A 185 -1.66 -16.93 17.95
C ALA A 185 -0.49 -17.14 18.94
N ALA A 186 0.75 -16.90 18.53
CA ALA A 186 1.92 -17.07 19.39
C ALA A 186 2.06 -15.95 20.43
N ALA A 187 1.52 -14.77 20.14
CA ALA A 187 1.54 -13.66 21.10
C ALA A 187 0.70 -14.00 22.35
N PRO A 188 1.19 -13.72 23.57
CA PRO A 188 0.53 -14.06 24.83
C PRO A 188 -0.60 -13.09 25.18
N TRP A 189 -1.35 -12.63 24.18
CA TRP A 189 -2.31 -11.55 24.27
C TRP A 189 -3.75 -12.04 24.14
N SER A 190 -4.67 -11.32 24.77
CA SER A 190 -6.09 -11.47 24.45
C SER A 190 -6.34 -11.06 22.99
N LYS A 191 -7.40 -11.60 22.38
CA LYS A 191 -7.83 -11.24 21.02
C LYS A 191 -8.01 -9.72 20.83
N THR A 192 -8.47 -9.01 21.87
CA THR A 192 -8.62 -7.55 21.86
C THR A 192 -7.26 -6.86 21.74
N VAL A 193 -6.27 -7.27 22.51
CA VAL A 193 -4.93 -6.67 22.47
C VAL A 193 -4.24 -6.97 21.14
N LEU A 194 -4.35 -8.21 20.65
CA LEU A 194 -3.87 -8.59 19.32
C LEU A 194 -4.51 -7.72 18.22
N THR A 195 -5.81 -7.48 18.31
CA THR A 195 -6.52 -6.63 17.34
C THR A 195 -6.02 -5.19 17.38
N ILE A 196 -5.85 -4.63 18.58
CA ILE A 196 -5.30 -3.27 18.75
C ILE A 196 -3.90 -3.18 18.17
N GLU A 197 -3.04 -4.17 18.42
CA GLU A 197 -1.69 -4.21 17.88
C GLU A 197 -1.70 -4.19 16.34
N PHE A 198 -2.50 -5.04 15.69
CA PHE A 198 -2.62 -5.03 14.24
C PHE A 198 -3.11 -3.68 13.69
N LEU A 199 -4.10 -3.07 14.34
CA LEU A 199 -4.58 -1.73 13.96
C LEU A 199 -3.48 -0.66 14.12
N LEU A 200 -2.63 -0.75 15.14
CA LEU A 200 -1.48 0.13 15.29
C LEU A 200 -0.44 -0.13 14.19
N THR A 201 -0.20 -1.39 13.84
CA THR A 201 0.67 -1.78 12.73
C THR A 201 0.18 -1.18 11.40
N TYR A 202 -1.13 -1.23 11.14
CA TYR A 202 -1.74 -0.65 9.92
C TYR A 202 -1.58 0.86 9.82
N SER A 203 -1.35 1.57 10.93
CA SER A 203 -1.14 3.02 10.92
C SER A 203 0.11 3.46 10.14
N THR A 204 1.02 2.52 9.82
CA THR A 204 2.33 2.82 9.23
C THR A 204 2.33 2.90 7.69
N VAL A 205 1.37 2.24 7.03
CA VAL A 205 1.35 2.01 5.57
C VAL A 205 1.26 3.31 4.77
N THR A 206 0.28 4.17 5.06
CA THR A 206 0.11 5.44 4.34
C THR A 206 1.27 6.41 4.63
N PRO A 207 1.66 6.65 5.90
CA PRO A 207 2.83 7.48 6.22
C PRO A 207 4.09 7.10 5.44
N VAL A 208 4.48 5.82 5.45
CA VAL A 208 5.75 5.39 4.85
C VAL A 208 5.73 5.51 3.32
N ILE A 209 4.60 5.22 2.67
CA ILE A 209 4.44 5.41 1.23
C ILE A 209 4.54 6.90 0.86
N LEU A 210 3.91 7.79 1.64
CA LEU A 210 3.99 9.24 1.41
C LEU A 210 5.41 9.77 1.61
N GLU A 211 6.14 9.28 2.61
CA GLU A 211 7.54 9.68 2.84
C GLU A 211 8.46 9.21 1.71
N TRP A 212 8.30 7.98 1.23
CA TRP A 212 9.00 7.51 0.03
C TRP A 212 8.71 8.38 -1.19
N TYR A 213 7.44 8.74 -1.40
CA TYR A 213 7.07 9.64 -2.49
C TYR A 213 7.72 11.02 -2.35
N CYS A 214 7.67 11.61 -1.15
CA CYS A 214 8.34 12.87 -0.87
C CYS A 214 9.86 12.76 -1.10
N LEU A 215 10.49 11.67 -0.70
CA LEU A 215 11.90 11.41 -0.96
C LEU A 215 12.19 11.34 -2.46
N LEU A 216 11.37 10.64 -3.25
CA LEU A 216 11.54 10.55 -4.70
C LEU A 216 11.38 11.92 -5.39
N LEU A 217 10.52 12.80 -4.88
CA LEU A 217 10.39 14.17 -5.38
C LEU A 217 11.65 15.02 -5.17
N THR A 218 12.50 14.69 -4.19
CA THR A 218 13.81 15.35 -4.00
C THR A 218 14.83 15.06 -5.12
N PHE A 219 14.46 14.28 -6.14
CA PHE A 219 15.28 13.99 -7.31
C PHE A 219 14.65 14.62 -8.56
N PRO A 220 14.89 15.92 -8.85
CA PRO A 220 14.21 16.62 -9.95
C PRO A 220 14.38 15.98 -11.32
N LYS A 221 15.54 15.36 -11.56
CA LYS A 221 15.79 14.61 -12.79
C LYS A 221 14.85 13.42 -12.93
N LEU A 222 14.59 12.68 -11.85
CA LEU A 222 13.67 11.54 -11.84
C LEU A 222 12.23 12.00 -12.12
N VAL A 223 11.77 13.05 -11.44
CA VAL A 223 10.44 13.66 -11.67
C VAL A 223 10.27 14.05 -13.14
N ALA A 224 11.28 14.72 -13.70
CA ALA A 224 11.25 15.18 -15.08
C ALA A 224 11.19 14.05 -16.13
N ARG A 225 11.61 12.81 -15.80
CA ARG A 225 11.58 11.68 -16.75
C ARG A 225 10.16 11.30 -17.18
N TYR A 226 9.18 11.57 -16.33
CA TYR A 226 7.80 11.11 -16.51
C TYR A 226 6.84 12.21 -16.99
N LYS A 227 7.39 13.32 -17.51
CA LYS A 227 6.63 14.43 -18.10
C LYS A 227 6.54 14.32 -19.62
N ASN A 228 5.58 15.05 -20.20
CA ASN A 228 5.35 15.12 -21.65
C ASN A 228 5.18 13.72 -22.27
N GLY A 229 4.47 12.84 -21.58
CA GLY A 229 4.14 11.48 -21.99
C GLY A 229 2.79 11.36 -22.68
N PRO A 230 2.34 10.12 -22.91
CA PRO A 230 1.02 9.83 -23.47
C PRO A 230 -0.10 10.44 -22.62
N VAL A 231 -1.15 10.92 -23.27
CA VAL A 231 -2.32 11.50 -22.61
C VAL A 231 -3.41 10.44 -22.48
N TRP A 232 -3.80 10.12 -21.25
CA TRP A 232 -4.89 9.17 -21.00
C TRP A 232 -6.09 9.84 -20.36
N ASN A 233 -7.20 9.89 -21.09
CA ASN A 233 -8.47 10.41 -20.62
C ASN A 233 -9.37 9.25 -20.19
N LEU A 234 -9.39 8.97 -18.89
CA LEU A 234 -10.24 7.93 -18.33
C LEU A 234 -11.63 8.48 -17.99
N ASN A 235 -12.67 7.69 -18.27
CA ASN A 235 -14.03 8.03 -17.89
C ASN A 235 -14.33 7.48 -16.48
N GLY A 236 -14.58 8.38 -15.52
CA GLY A 236 -14.81 7.99 -14.14
C GLY A 236 -16.03 7.09 -13.93
N ASN A 237 -17.10 7.24 -14.73
CA ASN A 237 -18.28 6.38 -14.62
C ASN A 237 -17.99 4.95 -15.09
N TYR A 238 -17.20 4.78 -16.16
CA TYR A 238 -16.80 3.46 -16.63
C TYR A 238 -15.89 2.77 -15.63
N LEU A 239 -14.95 3.50 -15.01
CA LEU A 239 -14.10 2.95 -13.96
C LEU A 239 -14.91 2.48 -12.74
N ILE A 240 -15.90 3.26 -12.30
CA ILE A 240 -16.81 2.85 -11.21
C ILE A 240 -17.57 1.59 -11.60
N ALA A 241 -18.16 1.55 -12.80
CA ALA A 241 -18.96 0.40 -13.26
C ALA A 241 -18.11 -0.87 -13.39
N ILE A 242 -16.93 -0.78 -14.02
CA ILE A 242 -16.01 -1.90 -14.19
C ILE A 242 -15.48 -2.37 -12.83
N GLY A 243 -15.08 -1.45 -11.96
CA GLY A 243 -14.59 -1.79 -10.62
C GLY A 243 -15.66 -2.51 -9.79
N ALA A 244 -16.89 -1.99 -9.77
CA ALA A 244 -18.02 -2.61 -9.08
C ALA A 244 -18.35 -4.00 -9.64
N LEU A 245 -18.36 -4.16 -10.97
CA LEU A 245 -18.57 -5.44 -11.62
C LEU A 245 -17.48 -6.46 -11.23
N LEU A 246 -16.20 -6.06 -11.32
CA LEU A 246 -15.08 -6.93 -10.95
C LEU A 246 -15.15 -7.36 -9.49
N ILE A 247 -15.48 -6.45 -8.56
CA ILE A 247 -15.64 -6.76 -7.14
C ILE A 247 -16.70 -7.84 -6.93
N GLY A 248 -17.85 -7.75 -7.62
CA GLY A 248 -18.88 -8.79 -7.56
C GLY A 248 -18.40 -10.12 -8.17
N LEU A 249 -17.74 -10.08 -9.32
CA LEU A 249 -17.22 -11.28 -9.98
C LEU A 249 -16.11 -11.97 -9.18
N MET A 250 -15.31 -11.22 -8.43
CA MET A 250 -14.26 -11.75 -7.56
C MET A 250 -14.82 -12.75 -6.56
N VAL A 251 -16.00 -12.48 -6.00
CA VAL A 251 -16.66 -13.40 -5.07
C VAL A 251 -17.10 -14.71 -5.75
N LEU A 252 -17.51 -14.63 -7.02
CA LEU A 252 -17.92 -15.81 -7.81
C LEU A 252 -16.72 -16.64 -8.26
N TYR A 253 -15.59 -15.98 -8.53
CA TYR A 253 -14.38 -16.59 -9.08
C TYR A 253 -13.13 -16.14 -8.30
N PRO A 254 -13.02 -16.49 -7.00
CA PRO A 254 -12.00 -15.94 -6.11
C PRO A 254 -10.57 -16.23 -6.59
N TYR A 255 -10.30 -17.43 -7.10
CA TYR A 255 -8.96 -17.75 -7.59
C TYR A 255 -8.63 -17.07 -8.92
N PRO A 256 -9.43 -17.16 -10.01
CA PRO A 256 -9.18 -16.40 -11.25
C PRO A 256 -9.03 -14.89 -11.08
N LEU A 257 -9.77 -14.32 -10.12
CA LEU A 257 -9.87 -12.88 -9.89
C LEU A 257 -9.20 -12.46 -8.58
N PHE A 258 -8.23 -13.23 -8.08
CA PHE A 258 -7.51 -12.97 -6.83
C PHE A 258 -6.91 -11.55 -6.77
N TRP A 259 -6.54 -10.99 -7.92
CA TRP A 259 -5.93 -9.66 -8.07
C TRP A 259 -6.94 -8.51 -7.98
N VAL A 260 -8.24 -8.79 -8.07
CA VAL A 260 -9.30 -7.77 -8.02
C VAL A 260 -9.35 -7.08 -6.66
N VAL A 261 -8.85 -7.72 -5.59
CA VAL A 261 -8.67 -7.08 -4.28
C VAL A 261 -7.90 -5.76 -4.36
N TRP A 262 -6.95 -5.65 -5.29
CA TRP A 262 -6.17 -4.44 -5.52
C TRP A 262 -6.83 -3.52 -6.55
N ILE A 263 -7.26 -4.08 -7.69
CA ILE A 263 -7.64 -3.30 -8.87
C ILE A 263 -9.11 -2.86 -8.86
N GLY A 264 -10.00 -3.65 -8.27
CA GLY A 264 -11.42 -3.32 -8.11
C GLY A 264 -11.63 -2.01 -7.34
N PRO A 265 -11.18 -1.91 -6.07
CA PRO A 265 -11.29 -0.67 -5.30
C PRO A 265 -10.50 0.48 -5.92
N PHE A 266 -9.35 0.21 -6.53
CA PHE A 266 -8.57 1.20 -7.28
C PHE A 266 -9.37 1.83 -8.41
N ALA A 267 -10.07 1.03 -9.22
CA ALA A 267 -10.89 1.53 -10.32
C ALA A 267 -12.06 2.37 -9.79
N VAL A 268 -12.77 1.90 -8.76
CA VAL A 268 -13.87 2.67 -8.17
C VAL A 268 -13.37 3.99 -7.59
N MET A 269 -12.31 3.97 -6.79
CA MET A 269 -11.77 5.17 -6.16
C MET A 269 -11.27 6.20 -7.18
N THR A 270 -10.50 5.75 -8.18
CA THR A 270 -10.07 6.60 -9.30
C THR A 270 -11.27 7.21 -10.00
N GLY A 271 -12.29 6.40 -10.28
CA GLY A 271 -13.48 6.84 -10.99
C GLY A 271 -14.31 7.87 -10.22
N VAL A 272 -14.43 7.72 -8.89
CA VAL A 272 -15.09 8.70 -8.01
C VAL A 272 -14.36 10.04 -8.06
N LEU A 273 -13.05 10.03 -7.87
CA LEU A 273 -12.25 11.26 -7.85
C LEU A 273 -12.29 11.97 -9.20
N LEU A 274 -12.18 11.25 -10.31
CA LEU A 274 -12.31 11.83 -11.66
C LEU A 274 -13.71 12.39 -11.92
N ARG A 275 -14.77 11.63 -11.58
CA ARG A 275 -16.16 12.08 -11.78
C ARG A 275 -16.47 13.38 -11.03
N LEU A 276 -15.87 13.56 -9.85
CA LEU A 276 -16.06 14.72 -9.00
C LEU A 276 -15.02 15.84 -9.25
N ASN A 277 -14.18 15.70 -10.28
CA ASN A 277 -13.09 16.64 -10.59
C ASN A 277 -12.16 16.90 -9.40
N ILE A 278 -11.95 15.88 -8.56
CA ILE A 278 -10.98 15.92 -7.46
C ILE A 278 -9.63 15.48 -8.01
N TRP A 279 -8.61 16.29 -7.74
CA TRP A 279 -7.24 15.98 -8.14
C TRP A 279 -6.82 14.60 -7.61
N ASN A 280 -6.21 13.82 -8.50
CA ASN A 280 -5.57 12.55 -8.22
C ASN A 280 -4.53 12.30 -9.33
N PRO A 281 -3.63 11.32 -9.21
CA PRO A 281 -2.59 11.08 -10.22
C PRO A 281 -3.10 10.98 -11.68
N PHE A 282 -4.31 10.47 -11.91
CA PHE A 282 -4.89 10.37 -13.25
C PHE A 282 -5.30 11.72 -13.85
N THR A 283 -5.49 12.75 -13.03
CA THR A 283 -5.77 14.11 -13.53
C THR A 283 -4.57 14.76 -14.22
N ASP A 284 -3.35 14.40 -13.80
CA ASP A 284 -2.11 14.89 -14.42
C ASP A 284 -1.68 13.99 -15.59
N ILE A 285 -1.96 12.68 -15.50
CA ILE A 285 -1.80 11.75 -16.62
C ILE A 285 -2.65 12.18 -17.84
N ALA A 286 -3.84 12.73 -17.62
CA ALA A 286 -4.68 13.32 -18.67
C ALA A 286 -4.06 14.55 -19.35
N LYS A 287 -2.94 15.07 -18.81
CA LYS A 287 -2.14 16.17 -19.37
C LYS A 287 -0.74 15.72 -19.80
N GLY A 288 -0.46 14.41 -19.73
CA GLY A 288 0.84 13.83 -20.07
C GLY A 288 1.90 13.95 -18.97
N ASP A 289 1.54 14.30 -17.73
CA ASP A 289 2.45 14.24 -16.58
C ASP A 289 2.10 13.02 -15.71
N TRP A 290 2.96 12.00 -15.78
CA TRP A 290 2.79 10.76 -15.03
C TRP A 290 3.65 10.71 -13.77
N SER A 291 4.37 11.79 -13.45
CA SER A 291 5.31 11.81 -12.33
C SER A 291 4.62 11.43 -11.03
N ALA A 292 3.48 12.02 -10.70
CA ALA A 292 2.72 11.67 -9.51
C ALA A 292 2.37 10.17 -9.43
N GLY A 293 1.82 9.62 -10.51
CA GLY A 293 1.35 8.22 -10.56
C GLY A 293 2.48 7.20 -10.56
N LEU A 294 3.54 7.42 -11.34
CA LEU A 294 4.67 6.50 -11.40
C LEU A 294 5.56 6.59 -10.17
N LEU A 295 5.74 7.77 -9.57
CA LEU A 295 6.56 7.91 -8.37
C LEU A 295 5.87 7.39 -7.12
N ILE A 296 4.54 7.55 -6.96
CA ILE A 296 3.85 6.92 -5.82
C ILE A 296 3.83 5.39 -5.95
N GLY A 297 3.71 4.88 -7.18
CA GLY A 297 3.85 3.44 -7.44
C GLY A 297 5.26 2.92 -7.17
N MET A 298 6.29 3.68 -7.56
CA MET A 298 7.69 3.37 -7.23
C MET A 298 7.96 3.46 -5.73
N ALA A 299 7.38 4.45 -5.04
CA ALA A 299 7.46 4.60 -3.59
C ALA A 299 6.92 3.35 -2.88
N SER A 300 5.75 2.87 -3.29
CA SER A 300 5.17 1.65 -2.73
C SER A 300 5.94 0.39 -3.09
N LEU A 301 6.55 0.30 -4.28
CA LEU A 301 7.40 -0.83 -4.66
C LEU A 301 8.69 -0.86 -3.82
N LEU A 302 9.34 0.29 -3.62
CA LEU A 302 10.50 0.42 -2.73
C LEU A 302 10.12 0.06 -1.30
N ASN A 303 8.94 0.50 -0.85
CA ASN A 303 8.45 0.11 0.47
C ASN A 303 8.16 -1.39 0.56
N GLY A 304 7.59 -1.98 -0.49
CA GLY A 304 7.37 -3.41 -0.62
C GLY A 304 8.63 -4.24 -0.42
N PHE A 305 9.77 -3.77 -0.95
CA PHE A 305 11.05 -4.40 -0.66
C PHE A 305 11.35 -4.48 0.85
N PHE A 306 11.09 -3.41 1.62
CA PHE A 306 11.31 -3.39 3.07
C PHE A 306 10.28 -4.22 3.85
N TRP A 307 9.01 -4.23 3.43
CA TRP A 307 8.00 -5.17 3.95
C TRP A 307 8.49 -6.60 3.85
N GLU A 308 8.87 -6.99 2.64
CA GLU A 308 9.33 -8.34 2.33
C GLU A 308 10.64 -8.70 3.03
N PHE A 309 11.57 -7.76 3.11
CA PHE A 309 12.85 -7.95 3.78
C PHE A 309 12.66 -8.20 5.28
N TRP A 310 11.90 -7.35 5.95
CA TRP A 310 11.69 -7.48 7.39
C TRP A 310 10.78 -8.66 7.76
N ASN A 311 9.75 -8.94 6.96
CA ASN A 311 8.87 -10.09 7.15
C ASN A 311 9.65 -11.40 7.02
N PHE A 312 10.37 -11.58 5.91
CA PHE A 312 11.18 -12.78 5.69
C PHE A 312 12.22 -12.97 6.80
N GLY A 313 12.99 -11.92 7.13
CA GLY A 313 14.01 -12.03 8.16
C GLY A 313 13.47 -12.29 9.56
N SER A 314 12.20 -11.93 9.84
CA SER A 314 11.54 -12.22 11.13
C SER A 314 11.20 -13.69 11.35
N HIS A 315 11.39 -14.54 10.35
CA HIS A 315 11.15 -15.98 10.46
C HIS A 315 12.35 -16.81 9.96
N HIS A 316 13.23 -16.23 9.12
CA HIS A 316 14.32 -16.96 8.48
C HIS A 316 15.49 -17.33 9.41
N PHE A 317 15.90 -16.45 10.32
CA PHE A 317 17.13 -16.62 11.10
C PHE A 317 16.94 -17.39 12.40
N VAL A 318 15.76 -17.27 13.01
CA VAL A 318 15.42 -17.89 14.29
C VAL A 318 14.01 -18.47 14.16
N ALA A 319 13.87 -19.77 14.43
CA ALA A 319 12.57 -20.44 14.34
C ALA A 319 11.77 -20.35 15.64
N GLU A 320 12.45 -20.41 16.80
CA GLU A 320 11.81 -20.42 18.11
C GLU A 320 12.58 -19.55 19.12
N PRO A 321 11.89 -18.87 20.05
CA PRO A 321 10.43 -18.80 20.18
C PRO A 321 9.80 -17.97 19.06
N VAL A 322 8.60 -18.32 18.60
CA VAL A 322 7.83 -17.47 17.68
C VAL A 322 7.42 -16.17 18.38
N THR A 323 7.87 -15.03 17.86
CA THR A 323 7.71 -13.74 18.54
C THR A 323 7.19 -12.60 17.67
N ASN A 324 6.94 -12.82 16.37
CA ASN A 324 6.36 -11.82 15.48
C ASN A 324 4.92 -12.19 15.10
N PRO A 325 3.88 -11.70 15.81
CA PRO A 325 2.50 -12.00 15.49
C PRO A 325 2.05 -11.44 14.13
N ASN A 326 2.79 -10.46 13.58
CA ASN A 326 2.50 -9.85 12.29
C ASN A 326 3.19 -10.54 11.12
N TYR A 327 3.93 -11.64 11.33
CA TYR A 327 4.49 -12.42 10.21
C TYR A 327 3.36 -12.88 9.30
N TRP A 328 3.46 -12.57 8.01
CA TRP A 328 2.46 -12.94 7.02
C TRP A 328 3.05 -13.87 5.95
N VAL A 329 2.21 -14.76 5.46
CA VAL A 329 2.52 -15.68 4.38
C VAL A 329 1.52 -15.46 3.25
N TYR A 330 1.99 -15.58 2.02
CA TYR A 330 1.16 -15.44 0.84
C TYR A 330 0.64 -16.80 0.37
N ASN A 331 -0.56 -16.79 -0.22
CA ASN A 331 -1.21 -17.96 -0.81
C ASN A 331 -1.82 -17.54 -2.15
N ILE A 332 -0.97 -17.07 -3.07
CA ILE A 332 -1.39 -16.44 -4.32
C ILE A 332 -1.68 -17.49 -5.39
N PRO A 333 -2.89 -17.53 -5.97
CA PRO A 333 -3.22 -18.49 -7.03
C PRO A 333 -2.33 -18.31 -8.27
N TYR A 334 -1.91 -19.43 -8.87
CA TYR A 334 -1.32 -19.53 -10.22
C TYR A 334 0.06 -18.93 -10.47
N VAL A 335 0.48 -17.91 -9.72
CA VAL A 335 1.73 -17.14 -9.97
C VAL A 335 2.78 -17.31 -8.89
N ASP A 336 2.46 -18.10 -7.86
CA ASP A 336 3.31 -18.37 -6.72
C ASP A 336 4.41 -19.40 -7.05
N VAL A 337 5.46 -18.97 -7.76
CA VAL A 337 6.51 -19.87 -8.28
C VAL A 337 7.94 -19.35 -8.19
N ILE A 338 8.17 -18.05 -8.41
CA ILE A 338 9.52 -17.47 -8.44
C ILE A 338 9.66 -16.56 -7.24
N HIS A 339 10.46 -16.97 -6.26
CA HIS A 339 10.77 -16.18 -5.06
C HIS A 339 12.20 -15.69 -5.16
N LEU A 340 12.41 -14.39 -4.90
CA LEU A 340 13.76 -13.79 -4.97
C LEU A 340 14.50 -13.94 -3.65
N PHE A 341 13.95 -13.35 -2.59
CA PHE A 341 14.54 -13.35 -1.24
C PHE A 341 13.49 -13.35 -0.13
N SER A 342 12.19 -13.37 -0.45
CA SER A 342 11.08 -13.29 0.50
C SER A 342 9.93 -14.20 0.09
N GLU A 343 8.87 -14.21 0.91
CA GLU A 343 7.61 -14.94 0.68
C GLU A 343 6.84 -14.44 -0.55
N MET A 344 7.03 -13.19 -0.97
CA MET A 344 6.31 -12.63 -2.13
C MET A 344 6.82 -13.24 -3.45
N PRO A 345 5.95 -13.80 -4.31
CA PRO A 345 6.35 -14.19 -5.64
C PRO A 345 6.71 -12.97 -6.50
N LEU A 346 7.63 -13.16 -7.45
CA LEU A 346 8.19 -12.10 -8.32
C LEU A 346 7.11 -11.19 -8.92
N LEU A 347 6.03 -11.78 -9.43
CA LEU A 347 4.94 -11.01 -10.04
C LEU A 347 4.09 -10.26 -9.01
N GLY A 348 4.05 -10.71 -7.76
CA GLY A 348 3.34 -10.06 -6.66
C GLY A 348 3.91 -8.69 -6.29
N TYR A 349 5.23 -8.46 -6.46
CA TYR A 349 5.82 -7.13 -6.25
C TYR A 349 5.19 -6.04 -7.13
N PHE A 350 4.69 -6.39 -8.32
CA PHE A 350 4.04 -5.44 -9.21
C PHE A 350 2.66 -5.00 -8.70
N GLY A 351 2.05 -5.76 -7.77
CA GLY A 351 0.83 -5.37 -7.05
C GLY A 351 1.04 -4.15 -6.15
N TYR A 352 2.26 -3.92 -5.63
CA TYR A 352 2.56 -2.74 -4.82
C TYR A 352 2.40 -1.43 -5.60
N ILE A 353 2.57 -1.45 -6.92
CA ILE A 353 2.54 -0.24 -7.76
C ILE A 353 1.13 0.39 -7.81
N PRO A 354 0.06 -0.33 -8.22
CA PRO A 354 -1.30 0.21 -8.12
C PRO A 354 -1.75 0.38 -6.66
N PHE A 355 -1.24 -0.42 -5.73
CA PHE A 355 -1.54 -0.28 -4.29
C PHE A 355 -1.14 1.09 -3.75
N GLY A 356 0.08 1.57 -4.01
CA GLY A 356 0.53 2.90 -3.57
C GLY A 356 -0.34 4.03 -4.10
N VAL A 357 -0.80 3.92 -5.35
CA VAL A 357 -1.73 4.90 -5.94
C VAL A 357 -3.08 4.87 -5.22
N LEU A 358 -3.63 3.69 -4.95
CA LEU A 358 -4.89 3.53 -4.21
C LEU A 358 -4.79 4.11 -2.80
N VAL A 359 -3.72 3.80 -2.07
CA VAL A 359 -3.46 4.36 -0.72
C VAL A 359 -3.52 5.89 -0.75
N TRP A 360 -2.86 6.52 -1.71
CA TRP A 360 -2.90 7.98 -1.81
C TRP A 360 -4.27 8.52 -2.22
N GLN A 361 -4.99 7.84 -3.11
CA GLN A 361 -6.35 8.22 -3.49
C GLN A 361 -7.33 8.11 -2.31
N VAL A 362 -7.23 7.07 -1.48
CA VAL A 362 -8.00 6.92 -0.24
C VAL A 362 -7.71 8.09 0.70
N PHE A 363 -6.44 8.49 0.84
CA PHE A 363 -6.07 9.66 1.65
C PHE A 363 -6.72 10.95 1.14
N ILE A 364 -6.67 11.21 -0.17
CA ILE A 364 -7.32 12.36 -0.82
C ILE A 364 -8.85 12.33 -0.61
N TRP A 365 -9.46 11.16 -0.80
CA TRP A 365 -10.89 10.95 -0.60
C TRP A 365 -11.31 11.23 0.84
N CYS A 366 -10.57 10.72 1.82
CA CYS A 366 -10.78 11.02 3.24
C CYS A 366 -10.68 12.52 3.52
N GLY A 367 -9.68 13.21 2.95
CA GLY A 367 -9.54 14.66 3.09
C GLY A 367 -10.76 15.42 2.60
N LYS A 368 -11.30 15.04 1.43
CA LYS A 368 -12.53 15.65 0.89
C LYS A 368 -13.79 15.29 1.68
N LEU A 369 -13.86 14.08 2.22
CA LEU A 369 -15.00 13.62 3.00
C LEU A 369 -15.06 14.32 4.37
N PHE A 370 -13.94 14.33 5.09
CA PHE A 370 -13.82 14.81 6.47
C PHE A 370 -13.38 16.27 6.59
N GLY A 371 -12.91 16.88 5.51
CA GLY A 371 -12.60 18.31 5.44
C GLY A 371 -11.21 18.70 5.91
N PHE A 372 -10.20 17.83 5.73
CA PHE A 372 -8.80 18.17 5.99
C PHE A 372 -7.99 18.30 4.70
N ASN A 373 -6.93 19.11 4.75
CA ASN A 373 -6.04 19.29 3.61
C ASN A 373 -5.20 18.03 3.39
N THR A 374 -5.12 17.53 2.16
CA THR A 374 -4.29 16.36 1.78
C THR A 374 -3.09 16.75 0.92
N ASP A 375 -2.81 18.05 0.81
CA ASP A 375 -1.72 18.56 0.00
C ASP A 375 -0.37 18.29 0.67
N ILE A 376 0.37 17.37 0.07
CA ILE A 376 1.74 16.99 0.46
C ILE A 376 2.81 17.77 -0.32
N LYS A 377 2.45 18.92 -0.93
CA LYS A 377 3.41 19.83 -1.57
C LYS A 377 4.31 20.49 -0.52
N LEU A 378 5.37 19.77 -0.18
CA LEU A 378 6.49 20.23 0.65
C LEU A 378 7.56 20.96 -0.16
N PHE A 379 7.41 20.98 -1.48
CA PHE A 379 8.33 21.53 -2.46
C PHE A 379 7.77 22.85 -2.99
N PRO A 380 8.60 23.89 -3.19
CA PRO A 380 8.16 25.10 -3.89
C PRO A 380 7.61 24.70 -5.26
N SER A 381 6.41 25.16 -5.59
CA SER A 381 5.92 25.11 -6.96
C SER A 381 6.89 25.88 -7.85
N SER A 382 7.46 25.19 -8.85
CA SER A 382 8.23 25.80 -9.94
C SER A 382 7.42 26.84 -10.69
#